data_AF-A0A2E1ARU1-F1
#
_entry.id   AF-A0A2E1ARU1-F1
#
_cell.length_a   1.000
_cell.length_b   1.000
_cell.length_c   1.000
_cell.angle_alpha   90.00
_cell.angle_beta   90.00
_cell.angle_gamma   90.00
#
_symmetry.space_group_name_H-M   'P 1'
#
loop_
_entity.id
_entity.type
_entity.pdbx_description
1 polymer ?
#
loop_
_entity_poly.entity_id
_entity_poly.type
_entity_poly.pdbx_seq_one_letter_code
_entity_poly.pdbx_strand_id
1 'polypeptide(L)'
;MKYQKLLSEFEGQLEALEKGNGDILFKAEKGIALVEKCIRKLQEQVVGKSFPTKADEIYFFKHVKPQIFGKLIYYVRLFNIESKRPRGNNAAQIKYLQQHIDKLQTFFNDNLEFYNYYRRGAMSLDEHYFVRGNRDLRLPLESFHFLIDDQFSTCQDGTVATIMAYDMLIVYLKKEIDDLNNALEPTKNTPMEKPSKLFWTGSKTDLIELLYALHSSGSINSGTADIKELASHFEHFYNVDLGNYYHTFIEIRSRKNSRTRFLDRLIEMLNQRMESLDE
;
A
#
# COMPACT_ATOMS: atom_id res chain seq x y z
N MET A 1 -25.19 15.91 -16.77
CA MET A 1 -25.81 14.56 -16.94
C MET A 1 -26.72 14.26 -15.75
N LYS A 2 -27.85 13.57 -15.95
CA LYS A 2 -28.91 13.33 -14.92
C LYS A 2 -28.40 12.74 -13.59
N TYR A 3 -27.28 12.00 -13.61
CA TYR A 3 -26.79 11.24 -12.45
C TYR A 3 -25.63 11.90 -11.69
N GLN A 4 -25.03 12.98 -12.22
CA GLN A 4 -23.82 13.60 -11.65
C GLN A 4 -24.02 14.11 -10.22
N LYS A 5 -25.20 14.66 -9.91
CA LYS A 5 -25.50 15.13 -8.56
C LYS A 5 -25.56 13.98 -7.56
N LEU A 6 -26.18 12.85 -7.96
CA LEU A 6 -26.26 11.66 -7.12
C LEU A 6 -24.87 11.04 -6.89
N LEU A 7 -24.06 10.95 -7.95
CA LEU A 7 -22.69 10.45 -7.87
C LEU A 7 -21.82 11.33 -6.96
N SER A 8 -21.86 12.66 -7.14
CA SER A 8 -21.08 13.57 -6.31
C SER A 8 -21.50 13.56 -4.84
N GLU A 9 -22.80 13.47 -4.55
CA GLU A 9 -23.30 13.28 -3.18
C GLU A 9 -22.79 11.96 -2.58
N PHE A 10 -22.83 10.88 -3.38
CA PHE A 10 -22.38 9.56 -2.97
C PHE A 10 -20.86 9.51 -2.72
N GLU A 11 -20.05 10.07 -3.62
CA GLU A 11 -18.60 10.19 -3.48
C GLU A 11 -18.24 10.99 -2.22
N GLY A 12 -18.91 12.12 -1.98
CA GLY A 12 -18.71 12.92 -0.77
C GLY A 12 -19.03 12.15 0.53
N GLN A 13 -20.10 11.33 0.51
CA GLN A 13 -20.45 10.47 1.66
C GLN A 13 -19.41 9.37 1.88
N LEU A 14 -18.88 8.77 0.82
CA LEU A 14 -17.81 7.77 0.91
C LEU A 14 -16.50 8.39 1.41
N GLU A 15 -16.10 9.56 0.90
CA GLU A 15 -14.90 10.24 1.40
C GLU A 15 -15.01 10.59 2.89
N ALA A 16 -16.17 11.05 3.33
CA ALA A 16 -16.42 11.33 4.75
C ALA A 16 -16.32 10.05 5.60
N LEU A 17 -16.81 8.91 5.09
CA LEU A 17 -16.69 7.62 5.76
C LEU A 17 -15.22 7.16 5.86
N GLU A 18 -14.45 7.29 4.78
CA GLU A 18 -13.04 6.89 4.76
C GLU A 18 -12.17 7.77 5.68
N LYS A 19 -12.46 9.06 5.77
CA LYS A 19 -11.80 10.02 6.69
C LYS A 19 -12.29 9.90 8.14
N GLY A 20 -13.43 9.25 8.36
CA GLY A 20 -14.04 9.10 9.67
C GLY A 20 -13.29 8.13 10.59
N ASN A 21 -13.65 8.21 11.88
CA ASN A 21 -13.18 7.27 12.89
C ASN A 21 -13.98 5.97 12.81
N GLY A 22 -13.29 4.84 12.72
CA GLY A 22 -13.89 3.51 12.66
C GLY A 22 -12.88 2.50 12.13
N ASP A 23 -12.96 1.27 12.64
CA ASP A 23 -12.16 0.18 12.09
C ASP A 23 -12.65 -0.20 10.68
N ILE A 24 -11.89 -1.08 10.02
CA ILE A 24 -12.18 -1.47 8.63
C ILE A 24 -13.54 -2.17 8.49
N LEU A 25 -13.96 -2.94 9.49
CA LEU A 25 -15.24 -3.66 9.47
C LEU A 25 -16.41 -2.70 9.58
N PHE A 26 -16.32 -1.72 10.48
CA PHE A 26 -17.29 -0.64 10.61
C PHE A 26 -17.39 0.16 9.31
N LYS A 27 -16.26 0.52 8.71
CA LYS A 27 -16.24 1.23 7.42
C LYS A 27 -16.88 0.39 6.33
N ALA A 28 -16.58 -0.91 6.25
CA ALA A 28 -17.17 -1.78 5.25
C ALA A 28 -18.69 -1.92 5.42
N GLU A 29 -19.19 -2.11 6.65
CA GLU A 29 -20.62 -2.20 6.92
C GLU A 29 -21.38 -0.90 6.59
N LYS A 30 -20.85 0.25 7.03
CA LYS A 30 -21.43 1.56 6.68
C LYS A 30 -21.36 1.83 5.18
N GLY A 31 -20.27 1.43 4.54
CA GLY A 31 -20.09 1.51 3.08
C GLY A 31 -21.20 0.76 2.34
N ILE A 32 -21.50 -0.48 2.75
CA ILE A 32 -22.60 -1.28 2.18
C ILE A 32 -23.93 -0.53 2.28
N ALA A 33 -24.28 -0.03 3.47
CA ALA A 33 -25.54 0.68 3.68
C ALA A 33 -25.67 1.96 2.82
N LEU A 34 -24.58 2.72 2.67
CA LEU A 34 -24.53 3.90 1.81
C LEU A 34 -24.71 3.54 0.34
N VAL A 35 -24.00 2.51 -0.13
CA VAL A 35 -24.06 2.06 -1.53
C VAL A 35 -25.47 1.55 -1.86
N GLU A 36 -26.08 0.73 -1.00
CA GLU A 36 -27.45 0.25 -1.21
C GLU A 36 -28.45 1.38 -1.32
N LYS A 37 -28.33 2.41 -0.48
CA LYS A 37 -29.19 3.60 -0.55
C LYS A 37 -29.01 4.34 -1.87
N CYS A 38 -27.78 4.45 -2.37
CA CYS A 38 -27.49 5.05 -3.67
C CYS A 38 -28.04 4.21 -4.83
N ILE A 39 -27.90 2.89 -4.78
CA ILE A 39 -28.43 1.97 -5.80
C ILE A 39 -29.94 2.10 -5.91
N ARG A 40 -30.68 2.13 -4.79
CA ARG A 40 -32.14 2.32 -4.80
C ARG A 40 -32.55 3.62 -5.50
N LYS A 41 -31.90 4.74 -5.13
CA LYS A 41 -32.11 6.04 -5.80
C LYS A 41 -31.78 5.98 -7.29
N LEU A 42 -30.73 5.26 -7.69
CA LEU A 42 -30.33 5.11 -9.09
C LEU A 42 -31.36 4.28 -9.88
N GLN A 43 -31.86 3.19 -9.29
CA GLN A 43 -32.90 2.34 -9.87
C GLN A 43 -34.20 3.13 -10.13
N GLU A 44 -34.68 3.92 -9.17
CA GLU A 44 -35.85 4.81 -9.33
C GLU A 44 -35.71 5.80 -10.50
N GLN A 45 -34.47 6.15 -10.86
CA GLN A 45 -34.20 7.05 -11.98
C GLN A 45 -34.16 6.35 -13.34
N VAL A 46 -34.04 5.03 -13.39
CA VAL A 46 -33.79 4.27 -14.64
C VAL A 46 -34.89 3.25 -14.95
N VAL A 47 -35.39 2.53 -13.93
CA VAL A 47 -36.44 1.53 -14.10
C VAL A 47 -37.73 2.19 -14.61
N GLY A 48 -38.37 1.57 -15.60
CA GLY A 48 -39.55 2.12 -16.28
C GLY A 48 -39.29 3.33 -17.18
N LYS A 49 -38.02 3.71 -17.45
CA LYS A 49 -37.66 4.82 -18.34
C LYS A 49 -36.76 4.35 -19.49
N SER A 50 -36.98 4.90 -20.67
CA SER A 50 -36.09 4.73 -21.82
C SER A 50 -34.92 5.70 -21.77
N PHE A 51 -33.76 5.25 -22.26
CA PHE A 51 -32.65 6.16 -22.53
C PHE A 51 -32.94 6.96 -23.81
N PRO A 52 -32.53 8.24 -23.91
CA PRO A 52 -32.77 9.05 -25.11
C PRO A 52 -32.10 8.47 -26.35
N THR A 53 -30.91 7.89 -26.18
CA THR A 53 -30.15 7.23 -27.24
C THR A 53 -29.50 5.95 -26.72
N LYS A 54 -29.11 5.05 -27.63
CA LYS A 54 -28.27 3.88 -27.30
C LYS A 54 -26.93 4.30 -26.69
N ALA A 55 -26.36 5.42 -27.15
CA ALA A 55 -25.11 5.94 -26.61
C ALA A 55 -25.24 6.34 -25.12
N ASP A 56 -26.38 6.93 -24.73
CA ASP A 56 -26.67 7.26 -23.33
C ASP A 56 -26.83 5.99 -22.47
N GLU A 57 -27.46 4.95 -23.02
CA GLU A 57 -27.61 3.65 -22.35
C GLU A 57 -26.26 2.95 -22.14
N ILE A 58 -25.45 2.87 -23.20
CA ILE A 58 -24.08 2.33 -23.16
C ILE A 58 -23.27 3.10 -22.12
N TYR A 59 -23.29 4.43 -22.16
CA TYR A 59 -22.56 5.25 -21.21
C TYR A 59 -22.99 4.97 -19.77
N PHE A 60 -24.30 4.82 -19.53
CA PHE A 60 -24.82 4.50 -18.21
C PHE A 60 -24.31 3.15 -17.71
N PHE A 61 -24.43 2.07 -18.50
CA PHE A 61 -24.06 0.72 -18.10
C PHE A 61 -22.55 0.46 -18.09
N LYS A 62 -21.78 1.18 -18.91
CA LYS A 62 -20.32 1.06 -18.99
C LYS A 62 -19.59 1.93 -17.97
N HIS A 63 -20.12 3.11 -17.63
CA HIS A 63 -19.39 4.10 -16.82
C HIS A 63 -20.11 4.53 -15.54
N VAL A 64 -21.44 4.69 -15.54
CA VAL A 64 -22.17 5.24 -14.39
C VAL A 64 -22.52 4.17 -13.37
N LYS A 65 -23.28 3.14 -13.80
CA LYS A 65 -23.73 2.06 -12.90
C LYS A 65 -22.53 1.32 -12.26
N PRO A 66 -21.46 0.97 -13.00
CA PRO A 66 -20.35 0.24 -12.41
C PRO A 66 -19.58 0.98 -11.31
N GLN A 67 -19.55 2.32 -11.33
CA GLN A 67 -18.92 3.11 -10.26
C GLN A 67 -19.58 2.86 -8.90
N ILE A 68 -20.90 2.68 -8.87
CA ILE A 68 -21.66 2.46 -7.63
C ILE A 68 -21.63 0.97 -7.28
N PHE A 69 -21.94 0.09 -8.23
CA PHE A 69 -21.97 -1.36 -7.99
C PHE A 69 -20.58 -1.92 -7.65
N GLY A 70 -19.52 -1.36 -8.22
CA GLY A 70 -18.15 -1.74 -7.87
C GLY A 70 -17.82 -1.45 -6.41
N LYS A 71 -18.37 -0.36 -5.83
CA LYS A 71 -18.25 -0.07 -4.39
C LYS A 71 -19.02 -1.07 -3.53
N LEU A 72 -20.20 -1.52 -3.98
CA LEU A 72 -20.96 -2.56 -3.27
C LEU A 72 -20.14 -3.85 -3.19
N ILE A 73 -19.66 -4.32 -4.34
CA ILE A 73 -18.86 -5.56 -4.42
C ILE A 73 -17.60 -5.41 -3.56
N TYR A 74 -16.92 -4.26 -3.64
CA TYR A 74 -15.75 -3.95 -2.81
C TYR A 74 -16.04 -4.09 -1.32
N TYR A 75 -17.02 -3.35 -0.78
CA TYR A 75 -17.28 -3.34 0.66
C TYR A 75 -17.80 -4.69 1.17
N VAL A 76 -18.67 -5.37 0.41
CA VAL A 76 -19.14 -6.72 0.78
C VAL A 76 -17.97 -7.71 0.84
N ARG A 77 -17.07 -7.69 -0.16
CA ARG A 77 -15.89 -8.58 -0.17
C ARG A 77 -14.89 -8.20 0.92
N LEU A 78 -14.61 -6.91 1.10
CA LEU A 78 -13.73 -6.40 2.14
C LEU A 78 -14.20 -6.85 3.52
N PHE A 79 -15.49 -6.66 3.85
CA PHE A 79 -16.07 -7.12 5.11
C PHE A 79 -15.86 -8.62 5.31
N ASN A 80 -16.12 -9.43 4.28
CA ASN A 80 -15.97 -10.88 4.34
C ASN A 80 -14.52 -11.34 4.51
N ILE A 81 -13.57 -10.64 3.89
CA ILE A 81 -12.14 -10.94 4.01
C ILE A 81 -11.67 -10.57 5.42
N GLU A 82 -11.92 -9.35 5.87
CA GLU A 82 -11.47 -8.89 7.19
C GLU A 82 -12.13 -9.66 8.33
N SER A 83 -13.42 -10.02 8.21
CA SER A 83 -14.12 -10.82 9.23
C SER A 83 -13.55 -12.23 9.38
N LYS A 84 -12.92 -12.77 8.34
CA LYS A 84 -12.32 -14.10 8.31
C LYS A 84 -10.80 -14.07 8.42
N ARG A 85 -10.20 -12.88 8.59
CA ARG A 85 -8.76 -12.72 8.71
C ARG A 85 -8.25 -13.47 9.95
N PRO A 86 -7.25 -14.35 9.80
CA PRO A 86 -6.75 -15.14 10.93
C PRO A 86 -6.07 -14.23 11.96
N ARG A 87 -6.31 -14.47 13.25
CA ARG A 87 -5.63 -13.77 14.37
C ARG A 87 -4.23 -14.32 14.68
N GLY A 88 -3.62 -15.00 13.71
CA GLY A 88 -2.30 -15.61 13.84
C GLY A 88 -1.17 -14.60 13.66
N ASN A 89 0.05 -15.12 13.59
CA ASN A 89 1.23 -14.30 13.28
C ASN A 89 1.12 -13.62 11.89
N ASN A 90 1.93 -12.59 11.67
CA ASN A 90 1.90 -11.81 10.43
C ASN A 90 2.10 -12.69 9.18
N ALA A 91 2.95 -13.72 9.24
CA ALA A 91 3.16 -14.64 8.12
C ALA A 91 1.88 -15.39 7.70
N ALA A 92 1.08 -15.85 8.68
CA ALA A 92 -0.21 -16.49 8.41
C ALA A 92 -1.22 -15.49 7.81
N GLN A 93 -1.21 -14.25 8.28
CA GLN A 93 -2.07 -13.18 7.74
C GLN A 93 -1.67 -12.80 6.31
N ILE A 94 -0.37 -12.62 6.03
CA ILE A 94 0.15 -12.34 4.69
C ILE A 94 -0.25 -13.45 3.72
N LYS A 95 -0.05 -14.72 4.11
CA LYS A 95 -0.47 -15.87 3.30
C LYS A 95 -1.98 -15.84 3.00
N TYR A 96 -2.80 -15.51 3.99
CA TYR A 96 -4.25 -15.38 3.83
C TYR A 96 -4.62 -14.29 2.82
N LEU A 97 -4.04 -13.08 2.96
CA LEU A 97 -4.32 -11.96 2.05
C LEU A 97 -3.83 -12.25 0.62
N GLN A 98 -2.65 -12.88 0.47
CA GLN A 98 -2.11 -13.28 -0.83
C GLN A 98 -3.03 -14.29 -1.54
N GLN A 99 -3.55 -15.29 -0.82
CA GLN A 99 -4.52 -16.24 -1.39
C GLN A 99 -5.80 -15.56 -1.87
N HIS A 100 -6.20 -14.46 -1.24
CA HIS A 100 -7.31 -13.66 -1.72
C HIS A 100 -6.94 -12.89 -2.99
N ILE A 101 -5.76 -12.26 -3.05
CA ILE A 101 -5.26 -11.61 -4.28
C ILE A 101 -5.23 -12.61 -5.45
N ASP A 102 -4.71 -13.82 -5.24
CA ASP A 102 -4.60 -14.83 -6.29
C ASP A 102 -5.99 -15.20 -6.84
N LYS A 103 -7.00 -15.36 -5.97
CA LYS A 103 -8.39 -15.61 -6.40
C LYS A 103 -8.99 -14.46 -7.21
N LEU A 104 -8.70 -13.22 -6.82
CA LEU A 104 -9.14 -12.04 -7.58
C LEU A 104 -8.42 -11.97 -8.94
N GLN A 105 -7.17 -12.42 -9.01
CA GLN A 105 -6.41 -12.50 -10.26
C GLN A 105 -6.93 -13.57 -11.21
N THR A 106 -7.36 -14.73 -10.69
CA THR A 106 -8.01 -15.78 -11.49
C THR A 106 -9.19 -15.23 -12.28
N PHE A 107 -10.03 -14.39 -11.66
CA PHE A 107 -11.16 -13.76 -12.36
C PHE A 107 -10.73 -12.95 -13.59
N PHE A 108 -9.62 -12.20 -13.51
CA PHE A 108 -9.12 -11.45 -14.67
C PHE A 108 -8.61 -12.37 -15.77
N ASN A 109 -8.01 -13.51 -15.43
CA ASN A 109 -7.56 -14.48 -16.41
C ASN A 109 -8.75 -15.20 -17.08
N ASP A 110 -9.77 -15.55 -16.30
CA ASP A 110 -10.99 -16.20 -16.81
C ASP A 110 -11.79 -15.25 -17.73
N ASN A 111 -11.67 -13.94 -17.49
CA ASN A 111 -12.34 -12.89 -18.27
C ASN A 111 -11.37 -12.08 -19.14
N LEU A 112 -10.21 -12.64 -19.51
CA LEU A 112 -9.08 -11.89 -20.08
C LEU A 112 -9.44 -11.10 -21.35
N GLU A 113 -10.25 -11.67 -22.24
CA GLU A 113 -10.67 -10.99 -23.47
C GLU A 113 -11.49 -9.73 -23.16
N PHE A 114 -12.54 -9.87 -22.34
CA PHE A 114 -13.38 -8.74 -21.95
C PHE A 114 -12.61 -7.73 -21.09
N TYR A 115 -11.75 -8.19 -20.18
CA TYR A 115 -10.89 -7.34 -19.38
C TYR A 115 -10.00 -6.47 -20.28
N ASN A 116 -9.35 -7.05 -21.28
CA ASN A 116 -8.53 -6.30 -22.25
C ASN A 116 -9.36 -5.32 -23.08
N TYR A 117 -10.55 -5.74 -23.53
CA TYR A 117 -11.50 -4.86 -24.23
C TYR A 117 -11.81 -3.62 -23.39
N TYR A 118 -12.20 -3.82 -22.12
CA TYR A 118 -12.56 -2.76 -21.20
C TYR A 118 -11.37 -1.85 -20.85
N ARG A 119 -10.22 -2.42 -20.49
CA ARG A 119 -9.02 -1.66 -20.09
C ARG A 119 -8.44 -0.80 -21.21
N ARG A 120 -8.62 -1.20 -22.47
CA ARG A 120 -8.19 -0.42 -23.64
C ARG A 120 -9.17 0.69 -24.03
N GLY A 121 -10.32 0.78 -23.36
CA GLY A 121 -11.37 1.74 -23.73
C GLY A 121 -11.95 1.45 -25.12
N ALA A 122 -11.93 0.20 -25.56
CA ALA A 122 -12.51 -0.18 -26.86
C ALA A 122 -14.02 0.08 -26.89
N MET A 123 -14.54 0.32 -28.09
CA MET A 123 -15.97 0.64 -28.32
C MET A 123 -16.65 -0.30 -29.32
N SER A 124 -15.89 -1.19 -29.96
CA SER A 124 -16.37 -2.01 -31.08
C SER A 124 -17.47 -3.01 -30.73
N LEU A 125 -17.64 -3.34 -29.44
CA LEU A 125 -18.62 -4.29 -28.94
C LEU A 125 -19.58 -3.65 -27.92
N ASP A 126 -19.61 -2.31 -27.82
CA ASP A 126 -20.38 -1.63 -26.78
C ASP A 126 -21.89 -1.88 -26.89
N GLU A 127 -22.43 -1.93 -28.11
CA GLU A 127 -23.84 -2.28 -28.35
C GLU A 127 -24.16 -3.72 -27.95
N HIS A 128 -23.18 -4.62 -28.02
CA HIS A 128 -23.33 -6.01 -27.60
C HIS A 128 -23.34 -6.12 -26.07
N TYR A 129 -22.42 -5.43 -25.42
CA TYR A 129 -22.17 -5.58 -23.99
C TYR A 129 -23.06 -4.73 -23.08
N PHE A 130 -23.46 -3.53 -23.51
CA PHE A 130 -24.02 -2.49 -22.63
C PHE A 130 -25.40 -1.98 -23.05
N VAL A 131 -26.09 -2.66 -23.96
CA VAL A 131 -27.50 -2.37 -24.31
C VAL A 131 -28.39 -3.46 -23.69
N ARG A 132 -29.47 -3.05 -23.01
CA ARG A 132 -30.40 -4.01 -22.38
C ARG A 132 -31.05 -4.90 -23.43
N GLY A 133 -31.37 -6.14 -23.03
CA GLY A 133 -32.04 -7.11 -23.89
C GLY A 133 -31.16 -7.76 -24.96
N ASN A 134 -29.88 -7.37 -25.08
CA ASN A 134 -28.93 -8.07 -25.95
C ASN A 134 -28.44 -9.35 -25.26
N ARG A 135 -28.94 -10.50 -25.71
CA ARG A 135 -28.78 -11.80 -25.04
C ARG A 135 -27.89 -12.72 -25.88
N ASP A 136 -26.58 -12.64 -25.72
CA ASP A 136 -25.69 -13.67 -26.27
C ASP A 136 -25.44 -14.75 -25.21
N LEU A 137 -26.15 -15.87 -25.33
CA LEU A 137 -26.06 -17.01 -24.42
C LEU A 137 -24.71 -17.73 -24.45
N ARG A 138 -23.78 -17.32 -25.34
CA ARG A 138 -22.40 -17.81 -25.40
C ARG A 138 -21.46 -17.11 -24.43
N LEU A 139 -21.95 -16.10 -23.69
CA LEU A 139 -21.16 -15.37 -22.69
C LEU A 139 -21.07 -16.14 -21.35
N PRO A 140 -20.03 -15.89 -20.53
CA PRO A 140 -19.76 -16.64 -19.30
C PRO A 140 -20.93 -16.68 -18.31
N LEU A 141 -21.11 -17.82 -17.62
CA LEU A 141 -22.24 -18.08 -16.72
C LEU A 141 -22.40 -17.05 -15.58
N GLU A 142 -21.33 -16.38 -15.14
CA GLU A 142 -21.45 -15.34 -14.10
C GLU A 142 -22.24 -14.10 -14.57
N SER A 143 -22.50 -13.96 -15.88
CA SER A 143 -23.18 -12.80 -16.47
C SER A 143 -24.72 -12.88 -16.41
N PHE A 144 -25.35 -13.94 -15.91
CA PHE A 144 -26.82 -14.11 -15.97
C PHE A 144 -27.64 -13.14 -15.10
N HIS A 145 -27.03 -12.15 -14.45
CA HIS A 145 -27.77 -11.15 -13.68
C HIS A 145 -28.80 -10.39 -14.54
N PHE A 146 -28.54 -10.21 -15.85
CA PHE A 146 -29.53 -9.64 -16.79
C PHE A 146 -30.75 -10.52 -17.03
N LEU A 147 -30.72 -11.80 -16.69
CA LEU A 147 -31.89 -12.68 -16.76
C LEU A 147 -32.83 -12.49 -15.56
N ILE A 148 -32.32 -11.93 -14.46
CA ILE A 148 -33.07 -11.66 -13.23
C ILE A 148 -33.61 -10.23 -13.23
N ASP A 149 -32.81 -9.27 -13.70
CA ASP A 149 -33.18 -7.86 -13.80
C ASP A 149 -32.86 -7.30 -15.20
N ASP A 150 -33.78 -7.49 -16.13
CA ASP A 150 -33.65 -7.07 -17.53
C ASP A 150 -33.86 -5.56 -17.75
N GLN A 151 -34.47 -4.88 -16.77
CA GLN A 151 -34.70 -3.43 -16.82
C GLN A 151 -33.53 -2.62 -16.31
N PHE A 152 -32.68 -3.20 -15.46
CA PHE A 152 -31.57 -2.47 -14.86
C PHE A 152 -30.24 -3.18 -15.01
N SER A 153 -30.10 -4.22 -15.85
CA SER A 153 -28.81 -4.87 -16.09
C SER A 153 -28.58 -5.21 -17.56
N THR A 154 -27.31 -5.34 -17.91
CA THR A 154 -26.84 -5.70 -19.26
C THR A 154 -25.95 -6.92 -19.16
N CYS A 155 -25.34 -7.32 -20.27
CA CYS A 155 -24.53 -8.53 -20.24
C CYS A 155 -23.21 -8.36 -19.47
N GLN A 156 -22.61 -7.17 -19.49
CA GLN A 156 -21.25 -6.98 -18.94
C GLN A 156 -21.10 -5.86 -17.91
N ASP A 157 -22.15 -5.12 -17.58
CA ASP A 157 -22.09 -4.07 -16.53
C ASP A 157 -21.69 -4.63 -15.16
N GLY A 158 -22.17 -5.83 -14.82
CA GLY A 158 -21.75 -6.56 -13.62
C GLY A 158 -20.27 -6.94 -13.63
N THR A 159 -19.76 -7.39 -14.78
CA THR A 159 -18.33 -7.71 -14.98
C THR A 159 -17.47 -6.46 -14.83
N VAL A 160 -17.86 -5.32 -15.40
CA VAL A 160 -17.17 -4.04 -15.22
C VAL A 160 -17.15 -3.62 -13.75
N ALA A 161 -18.27 -3.70 -13.05
CA ALA A 161 -18.35 -3.40 -11.63
C ALA A 161 -17.40 -4.30 -10.81
N THR A 162 -17.31 -5.58 -11.18
CA THR A 162 -16.41 -6.56 -10.54
C THR A 162 -14.95 -6.23 -10.80
N ILE A 163 -14.58 -5.88 -12.04
CA ILE A 163 -13.22 -5.40 -12.38
C ILE A 163 -12.83 -4.22 -11.49
N MET A 164 -13.69 -3.19 -11.41
CA MET A 164 -13.44 -2.01 -10.58
C MET A 164 -13.28 -2.36 -9.10
N ALA A 165 -14.14 -3.25 -8.59
CA ALA A 165 -14.08 -3.71 -7.21
C ALA A 165 -12.77 -4.45 -6.89
N TYR A 166 -12.33 -5.31 -7.80
CA TYR A 166 -11.16 -6.16 -7.60
C TYR A 166 -9.87 -5.34 -7.72
N ASP A 167 -9.81 -4.36 -8.63
CA ASP A 167 -8.72 -3.39 -8.68
C ASP A 167 -8.57 -2.67 -7.31
N MET A 168 -9.67 -2.21 -6.72
CA MET A 168 -9.66 -1.57 -5.39
C MET A 168 -9.24 -2.53 -4.27
N LEU A 169 -9.78 -3.76 -4.26
CA LEU A 169 -9.44 -4.77 -3.25
C LEU A 169 -7.95 -5.14 -3.33
N ILE A 170 -7.39 -5.34 -4.51
CA ILE A 170 -5.98 -5.70 -4.68
C ILE A 170 -5.08 -4.59 -4.13
N VAL A 171 -5.40 -3.32 -4.38
CA VAL A 171 -4.65 -2.19 -3.81
C VAL A 171 -4.69 -2.21 -2.28
N TYR A 172 -5.88 -2.40 -1.70
CA TYR A 172 -6.04 -2.50 -0.26
C TYR A 172 -5.26 -3.69 0.34
N LEU A 173 -5.44 -4.89 -0.21
CA LEU A 173 -4.80 -6.11 0.30
C LEU A 173 -3.28 -6.05 0.19
N LYS A 174 -2.74 -5.47 -0.89
CA LYS A 174 -1.29 -5.25 -1.04
C LYS A 174 -0.76 -4.32 0.03
N LYS A 175 -1.45 -3.20 0.28
CA LYS A 175 -1.07 -2.27 1.35
C LYS A 175 -1.06 -2.97 2.71
N GLU A 176 -2.06 -3.77 3.02
CA GLU A 176 -2.10 -4.54 4.28
C GLU A 176 -0.96 -5.56 4.39
N ILE A 177 -0.58 -6.21 3.29
CA ILE A 177 0.59 -7.10 3.24
C ILE A 177 1.87 -6.30 3.50
N ASP A 178 2.03 -5.13 2.86
CA ASP A 178 3.19 -4.26 3.03
C ASP A 178 3.29 -3.76 4.48
N ASP A 179 2.18 -3.34 5.09
CA ASP A 179 2.13 -2.91 6.50
C ASP A 179 2.51 -4.06 7.45
N LEU A 180 2.06 -5.29 7.17
CA LEU A 180 2.44 -6.48 7.95
C LEU A 180 3.92 -6.87 7.77
N ASN A 181 4.48 -6.70 6.57
CA ASN A 181 5.90 -6.93 6.28
C ASN A 181 6.77 -5.88 6.97
N ASN A 182 6.36 -4.61 6.93
CA ASN A 182 7.03 -3.52 7.63
C ASN A 182 6.98 -3.68 9.15
N ALA A 183 5.95 -4.36 9.68
CA ALA A 183 5.89 -4.74 11.09
C ALA A 183 6.77 -5.96 11.44
N LEU A 184 7.18 -6.76 10.45
CA LEU A 184 8.09 -7.91 10.61
C LEU A 184 9.56 -7.49 10.48
N GLU A 185 9.86 -6.44 9.71
CA GLU A 185 11.18 -5.84 9.65
C GLU A 185 11.36 -4.82 10.78
N PRO A 186 12.42 -4.89 11.60
CA PRO A 186 12.77 -3.76 12.45
C PRO A 186 13.21 -2.61 11.52
N THR A 187 12.26 -1.71 11.23
CA THR A 187 12.45 -0.36 10.70
C THR A 187 13.76 -0.14 9.94
N LYS A 188 13.81 -0.56 8.68
CA LYS A 188 14.68 0.09 7.70
C LYS A 188 13.85 1.20 7.07
N ASN A 189 14.27 2.46 7.27
CA ASN A 189 13.71 3.68 6.65
C ASN A 189 12.65 4.47 7.42
N THR A 190 12.81 4.66 8.73
CA THR A 190 12.54 6.02 9.26
C THR A 190 13.83 6.82 9.08
N PRO A 191 13.88 7.89 8.25
CA PRO A 191 14.90 8.91 8.47
C PRO A 191 14.71 9.35 9.91
N MET A 192 15.78 9.26 10.72
CA MET A 192 15.72 9.60 12.14
C MET A 192 15.06 10.98 12.27
N GLU A 193 13.78 11.02 12.68
CA GLU A 193 12.88 12.16 12.45
C GLU A 193 13.30 13.43 13.22
N LYS A 194 14.40 13.36 13.97
CA LYS A 194 15.08 14.50 14.54
C LYS A 194 16.56 14.41 14.19
N PRO A 195 17.14 15.39 13.47
CA PRO A 195 18.58 15.50 13.36
C PRO A 195 19.16 15.54 14.78
N SER A 196 20.21 14.76 15.01
CA SER A 196 20.90 14.77 16.29
C SER A 196 21.34 16.19 16.62
N LYS A 197 21.08 16.63 17.87
CA LYS A 197 21.62 17.90 18.39
C LYS A 197 23.09 17.78 18.80
N LEU A 198 23.65 16.58 18.78
CA LEU A 198 25.03 16.33 19.13
C LEU A 198 25.92 16.68 17.94
N PHE A 199 27.06 17.31 18.22
CA PHE A 199 28.08 17.62 17.23
C PHE A 199 29.43 17.07 17.69
N TRP A 200 30.22 16.57 16.74
CA TRP A 200 31.57 16.10 17.05
C TRP A 200 32.50 17.29 17.28
N THR A 201 33.14 17.34 18.44
CA THR A 201 34.10 18.39 18.82
C THR A 201 35.57 17.96 18.67
N GLY A 202 35.82 16.67 18.43
CA GLY A 202 37.15 16.13 18.18
C GLY A 202 37.60 16.32 16.72
N SER A 203 38.77 15.78 16.38
CA SER A 203 39.22 15.77 14.99
C SER A 203 38.42 14.75 14.15
N LYS A 204 38.27 14.97 12.84
CA LYS A 204 37.66 13.96 11.95
C LYS A 204 38.44 12.64 12.00
N THR A 205 39.76 12.73 12.11
CA THR A 205 40.66 11.58 12.23
C THR A 205 40.38 10.77 13.50
N ASP A 206 40.07 11.42 14.63
CA ASP A 206 39.69 10.76 15.89
C ASP A 206 38.38 9.98 15.73
N LEU A 207 37.40 10.57 15.03
CA LEU A 207 36.11 9.92 14.76
C LEU A 207 36.26 8.72 13.81
N ILE A 208 37.11 8.84 12.80
CA ILE A 208 37.44 7.76 11.86
C ILE A 208 38.18 6.64 12.58
N GLU A 209 39.09 6.97 13.52
CA GLU A 209 39.76 5.97 14.35
C GLU A 209 38.76 5.14 15.18
N LEU A 210 37.79 5.81 15.82
CA LEU A 210 36.72 5.17 16.58
C LEU A 210 35.80 4.32 15.69
N LEU A 211 35.42 4.85 14.53
CA LEU A 211 34.60 4.15 13.53
C LEU A 211 35.24 2.81 13.12
N TYR A 212 36.52 2.82 12.76
CA TYR A 212 37.23 1.61 12.36
C TYR A 212 37.46 0.65 13.54
N ALA A 213 37.62 1.16 14.76
CA ALA A 213 37.71 0.33 15.96
C ALA A 213 36.42 -0.45 16.21
N LEU A 214 35.26 0.21 16.13
CA LEU A 214 33.95 -0.39 16.32
C LEU A 214 33.58 -1.38 15.21
N HIS A 215 33.96 -1.07 13.96
CA HIS A 215 33.81 -2.01 12.86
C HIS A 215 34.69 -3.26 13.09
N SER A 216 35.95 -3.07 13.50
CA SER A 216 36.89 -4.18 13.71
C SER A 216 36.58 -5.04 14.94
N SER A 217 35.92 -4.48 15.96
CA SER A 217 35.53 -5.23 17.16
C SER A 217 34.37 -6.19 16.90
N GLY A 218 33.66 -6.04 15.77
CA GLY A 218 32.48 -6.84 15.44
C GLY A 218 31.32 -6.67 16.42
N SER A 219 31.35 -5.64 17.27
CA SER A 219 30.36 -5.45 18.34
C SER A 219 29.03 -4.89 17.84
N ILE A 220 28.96 -4.46 16.58
CA ILE A 220 27.75 -3.92 15.94
C ILE A 220 27.20 -4.95 14.95
N ASN A 221 25.88 -5.16 14.97
CA ASN A 221 25.16 -6.10 14.10
C ASN A 221 25.79 -7.50 14.06
N SER A 222 26.24 -8.03 15.20
CA SER A 222 26.91 -9.34 15.30
C SER A 222 28.11 -9.48 14.34
N GLY A 223 28.83 -8.38 14.08
CA GLY A 223 30.00 -8.35 13.22
C GLY A 223 29.70 -8.23 11.72
N THR A 224 28.46 -7.95 11.34
CA THR A 224 28.02 -7.86 9.93
C THR A 224 27.84 -6.44 9.41
N ALA A 225 28.12 -5.42 10.23
CA ALA A 225 27.96 -4.03 9.84
C ALA A 225 28.95 -3.61 8.73
N ASP A 226 28.46 -2.98 7.66
CA ASP A 226 29.32 -2.40 6.61
C ASP A 226 29.97 -1.09 7.12
N ILE A 227 31.25 -0.90 6.82
CA ILE A 227 31.98 0.33 7.14
C ILE A 227 31.34 1.56 6.51
N LYS A 228 30.74 1.45 5.31
CA LYS A 228 30.04 2.56 4.65
C LYS A 228 28.77 2.95 5.40
N GLU A 229 28.03 1.96 5.87
CA GLU A 229 26.82 2.15 6.66
C GLU A 229 27.17 2.80 8.00
N LEU A 230 28.20 2.31 8.68
CA LEU A 230 28.67 2.93 9.93
C LEU A 230 29.15 4.37 9.73
N ALA A 231 29.89 4.66 8.66
CA ALA A 231 30.35 6.01 8.34
C ALA A 231 29.16 6.97 8.17
N SER A 232 28.16 6.57 7.39
CA SER A 232 26.95 7.37 7.18
C SER A 232 26.20 7.66 8.48
N HIS A 233 26.14 6.69 9.40
CA HIS A 233 25.51 6.89 10.71
C HIS A 233 26.30 7.88 11.57
N PHE A 234 27.62 7.80 11.57
CA PHE A 234 28.49 8.70 12.34
C PHE A 234 28.40 10.14 11.81
N GLU A 235 28.37 10.32 10.49
CA GLU A 235 28.17 11.62 9.84
C GLU A 235 26.84 12.25 10.23
N HIS A 236 25.77 11.45 10.18
CA HIS A 236 24.42 11.90 10.52
C HIS A 236 24.26 12.18 12.04
N PHE A 237 24.78 11.30 12.89
CA PHE A 237 24.62 11.40 14.35
C PHE A 237 25.41 12.55 14.96
N TYR A 238 26.56 12.89 14.38
CA TYR A 238 27.41 13.98 14.87
C TYR A 238 27.40 15.23 13.98
N ASN A 239 26.55 15.26 12.95
CA ASN A 239 26.46 16.37 12.00
C ASN A 239 27.83 16.80 11.46
N VAL A 240 28.61 15.83 10.98
CA VAL A 240 29.98 16.02 10.47
C VAL A 240 30.12 15.30 9.14
N ASP A 241 30.92 15.85 8.22
CA ASP A 241 31.31 15.19 6.98
C ASP A 241 32.67 14.53 7.18
N LEU A 242 32.76 13.19 7.10
CA LEU A 242 34.00 12.44 7.29
C LEU A 242 34.89 12.48 6.04
N GLY A 243 34.36 12.85 4.87
CA GLY A 243 35.08 12.86 3.62
C GLY A 243 35.66 11.49 3.25
N ASN A 244 36.91 11.45 2.80
CA ASN A 244 37.56 10.20 2.40
C ASN A 244 38.12 9.43 3.61
N TYR A 245 37.23 8.81 4.39
CA TYR A 245 37.59 8.05 5.59
C TYR A 245 38.50 6.84 5.30
N TYR A 246 38.47 6.26 4.10
CA TYR A 246 39.41 5.20 3.70
C TYR A 246 40.85 5.72 3.62
N HIS A 247 41.05 6.89 3.01
CA HIS A 247 42.37 7.49 2.91
C HIS A 247 42.90 7.91 4.27
N THR A 248 42.07 8.58 5.07
CA THR A 248 42.42 8.99 6.44
C THR A 248 42.80 7.78 7.30
N PHE A 249 42.13 6.63 7.15
CA PHE A 249 42.51 5.40 7.85
C PHE A 249 43.89 4.87 7.43
N ILE A 250 44.25 4.98 6.15
CA ILE A 250 45.60 4.63 5.68
C ILE A 250 46.64 5.54 6.34
N GLU A 251 46.35 6.84 6.48
CA GLU A 251 47.22 7.78 7.19
C GLU A 251 47.38 7.41 8.67
N ILE A 252 46.27 7.06 9.36
CA ILE A 252 46.28 6.57 10.74
C ILE A 252 47.22 5.35 10.87
N ARG A 253 47.10 4.40 9.95
CA ARG A 253 47.95 3.20 9.90
C ARG A 253 49.44 3.51 9.69
N SER A 254 49.75 4.62 9.03
CA SER A 254 51.11 5.05 8.71
C SER A 254 51.82 5.83 9.83
N ARG A 255 51.13 6.15 10.93
CA ARG A 255 51.70 6.86 12.07
C ARG A 255 52.88 6.06 12.67
N LYS A 256 53.99 6.76 12.92
CA LYS A 256 55.21 6.19 13.55
C LYS A 256 55.10 6.03 15.06
N ASN A 257 54.22 6.82 15.70
CA ASN A 257 53.90 6.75 17.13
C ASN A 257 52.68 5.82 17.36
N SER A 258 51.92 6.00 18.44
CA SER A 258 50.69 5.20 18.64
C SER A 258 49.74 5.33 17.45
N ARG A 259 49.34 4.17 16.92
CA ARG A 259 48.37 4.04 15.82
C ARG A 259 46.94 4.32 16.29
N THR A 260 46.67 4.14 17.58
CA THR A 260 45.35 4.24 18.22
C THR A 260 45.29 5.36 19.26
N ARG A 261 45.92 6.50 18.94
CA ARG A 261 46.09 7.63 19.87
C ARG A 261 44.78 8.11 20.49
N PHE A 262 43.67 8.11 19.73
CA PHE A 262 42.38 8.54 20.26
C PHE A 262 41.80 7.51 21.23
N LEU A 263 41.86 6.22 20.88
CA LEU A 263 41.39 5.15 21.76
C LEU A 263 42.19 5.06 23.05
N ASP A 264 43.52 5.21 22.97
CA ASP A 264 44.40 5.22 24.13
C ASP A 264 43.98 6.32 25.12
N ARG A 265 43.67 7.52 24.59
CA ARG A 265 43.15 8.64 25.38
C ARG A 265 41.78 8.33 26.00
N LEU A 266 40.87 7.67 25.26
CA LEU A 266 39.55 7.30 25.79
C LEU A 266 39.66 6.31 26.95
N ILE A 267 40.57 5.32 26.85
CA ILE A 267 40.84 4.36 27.92
C ILE A 267 41.37 5.08 29.16
N GLU A 268 42.36 5.95 29.00
CA GLU A 268 42.94 6.73 30.10
C GLU A 268 41.86 7.57 30.81
N MET A 269 41.05 8.33 30.07
CA MET A 269 40.00 9.17 30.64
C MET A 269 38.89 8.37 31.36
N LEU A 270 38.56 7.19 30.84
CA LEU A 270 37.55 6.32 31.46
C LEU A 270 38.07 5.72 32.78
N ASN A 271 39.32 5.25 32.80
CA ASN A 271 39.95 4.70 34.01
C ASN A 271 40.07 5.75 35.10
N GLN A 272 40.54 6.97 34.78
CA GLN A 272 40.60 8.08 35.73
C GLN A 272 39.23 8.37 36.36
N ARG A 273 38.17 8.32 35.56
CA ARG A 273 36.79 8.51 36.05
C ARG A 273 36.36 7.39 36.99
N MET A 274 36.72 6.13 36.71
CA MET A 274 36.40 5.01 37.58
C MET A 274 37.16 5.10 38.90
N GLU A 275 38.47 5.37 38.86
CA GLU A 275 39.31 5.54 40.04
C GLU A 275 38.79 6.67 40.94
N SER A 276 38.37 7.79 40.38
CA SER A 276 37.78 8.91 41.14
C SER A 276 36.44 8.62 41.83
N LEU A 277 35.76 7.53 41.47
CA LEU A 277 34.51 7.09 42.08
C LEU A 277 34.73 6.02 43.16
N ASP A 278 35.90 5.38 43.14
CA ASP A 278 36.33 4.37 44.11
C ASP A 278 37.15 4.98 45.27
N GLU A 279 37.57 6.25 45.14
CA GLU A 279 38.07 7.14 46.22
C GLU A 279 36.93 7.81 47.00
#